data_AF-A0A7C1AY10-F1
#
_entry.id   AF-A0A7C1AY10-F1
#
_cell.length_a   1.000
_cell.length_b   1.000
_cell.length_c   1.000
_cell.angle_alpha   90.00
_cell.angle_beta   90.00
_cell.angle_gamma   90.00
#
_symmetry.space_group_name_H-M   'P 1'
#
loop_
_entity.id
_entity.type
_entity.pdbx_description
1 polymer ?
#
loop_
_entity_poly.entity_id
_entity_poly.type
_entity_poly.pdbx_seq_one_letter_code
_entity_poly.pdbx_strand_id
1 'polypeptide(L)' 'MQKTAKSLEEVVKELPPDLQEEVRDFANFLLQKRAARPRRKPKFDWARGLKELRDKYTSVELQHRASEWRTDKQ' A
#
# COMPACT_ATOMS: atom_id res chain seq x y z
N MET A 1 31.17 -17.90 -0.30
CA MET A 1 30.59 -18.70 -1.38
C MET A 1 29.84 -17.76 -2.33
N GLN A 2 30.50 -17.30 -3.39
CA GLN A 2 29.85 -16.49 -4.43
C GLN A 2 29.12 -17.46 -5.34
N LYS A 3 27.78 -17.42 -5.38
CA LYS A 3 27.03 -18.16 -6.38
C LYS A 3 27.40 -17.56 -7.73
N THR A 4 28.00 -18.37 -8.59
CA THR A 4 28.16 -18.14 -10.02
C THR A 4 26.76 -17.96 -10.62
N ALA A 5 26.22 -16.76 -10.54
CA ALA A 5 24.95 -16.44 -11.16
C ALA A 5 25.24 -16.21 -12.65
N LYS A 6 24.65 -17.05 -13.51
CA LYS A 6 24.45 -16.70 -14.92
C LYS A 6 23.93 -15.26 -14.99
N SER A 7 24.43 -14.47 -15.93
CA SER A 7 23.97 -13.10 -16.06
C SER A 7 22.45 -13.10 -16.32
N LEU A 8 21.75 -12.07 -15.85
CA LEU A 8 20.30 -11.98 -16.02
C LEU A 8 19.90 -12.10 -17.50
N GLU A 9 20.78 -11.65 -18.39
CA GLU A 9 20.70 -11.77 -19.84
C GLU A 9 20.77 -13.22 -20.35
N GLU A 10 21.63 -14.07 -19.77
CA GLU A 10 21.71 -15.49 -20.11
C GLU A 10 20.47 -16.25 -19.67
N VAL A 11 19.96 -15.94 -18.48
CA VAL A 11 18.73 -16.55 -17.95
C VAL A 11 17.52 -16.16 -18.80
N VAL A 12 17.43 -14.91 -19.24
CA VAL A 12 16.36 -14.44 -20.13
C VAL A 12 16.44 -15.09 -21.52
N LYS A 13 17.64 -15.34 -22.04
CA LYS A 13 17.83 -16.03 -23.33
C LYS A 13 17.47 -17.51 -23.30
N GLU A 14 17.64 -18.18 -22.15
CA GLU A 14 17.27 -19.60 -21.97
C GLU A 14 15.76 -19.79 -21.72
N LEU A 15 15.00 -18.72 -21.45
CA LEU A 15 13.57 -18.80 -21.18
C LEU A 15 12.73 -18.94 -22.47
N PRO A 16 11.64 -19.73 -22.43
CA PRO A 16 10.60 -19.72 -23.46
C PRO A 16 10.04 -18.30 -23.71
N PRO A 17 9.58 -17.99 -24.93
CA PRO A 17 9.09 -16.66 -25.30
C PRO A 17 8.00 -16.12 -24.36
N ASP A 18 7.08 -17.00 -23.92
CA ASP A 18 5.99 -16.64 -23.01
C ASP A 18 6.50 -16.11 -21.65
N LEU A 19 7.59 -16.69 -21.14
CA LEU A 19 8.18 -16.30 -19.86
C LEU A 19 9.10 -15.08 -19.99
N GLN A 20 9.64 -14.81 -21.18
CA GLN A 20 10.43 -13.59 -21.43
C GLN A 20 9.57 -12.34 -21.30
N GLU A 21 8.32 -12.40 -21.78
CA GLU A 21 7.35 -11.30 -21.63
C GLU A 21 7.00 -11.06 -20.16
N GLU A 22 6.77 -12.12 -19.38
CA GLU A 22 6.47 -12.00 -17.94
C GLU A 22 7.65 -11.38 -17.16
N VAL A 23 8.90 -11.77 -17.50
CA VAL A 23 10.10 -11.18 -16.89
C VAL A 23 10.24 -9.70 -17.27
N ARG A 24 9.93 -9.35 -18.53
CA ARG A 24 9.94 -7.96 -19.00
C ARG A 24 8.90 -7.12 -18.25
N ASP A 25 7.70 -7.62 -18.09
CA ASP A 25 6.63 -6.96 -17.34
C ASP A 25 7.00 -6.80 -15.87
N PHE A 26 7.59 -7.83 -15.27
CA PHE A 26 8.05 -7.76 -13.89
C PHE A 26 9.19 -6.75 -13.70
N ALA A 27 10.14 -6.68 -14.64
CA ALA A 27 11.20 -5.68 -14.62
C ALA A 27 10.64 -4.25 -14.74
N ASN A 28 9.69 -4.03 -15.66
CA ASN A 28 8.98 -2.75 -15.80
C ASN A 28 8.22 -2.39 -14.52
N PHE A 29 7.53 -3.35 -13.90
CA PHE A 29 6.85 -3.16 -12.64
C PHE A 29 7.80 -2.76 -11.51
N LEU A 30 8.97 -3.40 -11.40
CA LEU A 30 9.97 -3.06 -10.38
C LEU A 30 10.54 -1.65 -10.57
N LEU A 31 10.79 -1.24 -11.82
CA LEU A 31 11.24 0.12 -12.15
C LEU A 31 10.18 1.16 -11.76
N GLN A 32 8.92 0.93 -12.12
CA GLN A 32 7.81 1.80 -11.75
C GLN A 32 7.58 1.84 -10.24
N LYS A 33 7.63 0.69 -9.55
CA LYS A 33 7.46 0.60 -8.10
C LYS A 33 8.52 1.38 -7.33
N ARG A 34 9.76 1.41 -7.85
CA ARG A 34 10.86 2.17 -7.26
C ARG A 34 10.72 3.67 -7.53
N ALA A 35 10.24 4.08 -8.70
CA ALA A 35 9.96 5.47 -9.03
C ALA A 35 8.73 6.03 -8.28
N ALA A 36 7.69 5.22 -8.08
CA ALA A 36 6.41 5.62 -7.50
C ALA A 36 6.43 5.78 -5.97
N ARG A 37 7.57 5.58 -5.29
CA ARG A 37 7.70 5.75 -3.84
C ARG A 37 8.66 6.89 -3.47
N PRO A 38 8.28 8.18 -3.65
CA PRO A 38 8.74 9.15 -2.68
C PRO A 38 8.17 8.68 -1.33
N ARG A 39 9.02 8.35 -0.36
CA ARG A 39 8.62 8.03 1.02
C ARG A 39 8.02 9.29 1.64
N ARG A 40 6.80 9.67 1.22
CA ARG A 40 6.04 10.75 1.84
C ARG A 40 5.73 10.29 3.25
N LYS A 41 6.11 11.10 4.24
CA LYS A 41 5.72 10.88 5.63
C LYS A 41 4.20 10.76 5.66
N PRO A 42 3.63 9.75 6.34
CA PRO A 42 2.18 9.69 6.55
C PRO A 42 1.76 11.01 7.19
N LYS A 43 0.82 11.72 6.54
CA LYS A 43 0.46 13.08 6.95
C LYS A 43 -0.40 13.12 8.22
N PHE A 44 -1.07 12.02 8.57
CA PHE A 44 -1.98 11.93 9.72
C PHE A 44 -2.99 13.09 9.80
N ASP A 45 -3.37 13.68 8.65
CA ASP A 45 -4.28 14.84 8.61
C ASP A 45 -5.64 14.53 9.27
N TRP A 46 -6.05 13.26 9.25
CA TRP A 46 -7.25 12.76 9.93
C TRP A 46 -7.16 12.79 11.47
N ALA A 47 -5.96 12.69 12.06
CA ALA A 47 -5.78 12.57 13.52
C ALA A 47 -6.18 13.85 14.28
N ARG A 48 -6.37 14.97 13.57
CA ARG A 48 -6.85 16.25 14.13
C ARG A 48 -8.25 16.62 13.66
N GLY A 49 -8.89 15.81 12.81
CA GLY A 49 -10.17 16.14 12.17
C GLY A 49 -11.34 16.40 13.13
N LEU A 50 -11.29 15.83 14.35
CA LEU A 50 -12.33 15.97 15.38
C LEU A 50 -11.96 16.95 16.49
N LYS A 51 -10.92 17.78 16.31
CA LYS A 51 -10.45 18.69 17.37
C LYS A 51 -11.54 19.65 17.84
N GLU A 52 -12.31 20.22 16.91
CA GLU A 52 -13.38 21.19 17.19
C GLU A 52 -14.62 20.57 17.86
N LEU A 53 -14.71 19.25 17.88
CA LEU A 53 -15.81 18.51 18.51
C LEU A 53 -15.46 18.02 19.92
N ARG A 54 -14.20 18.18 20.36
CA ARG A 54 -13.72 17.74 21.68
C ARG A 54 -14.50 18.36 22.83
N ASP A 55 -14.86 19.64 22.71
CA ASP A 55 -15.60 20.36 23.76
C ASP A 55 -17.11 20.13 23.67
N LYS A 56 -17.59 19.51 22.57
CA LYS A 56 -19.01 19.27 22.31
C LYS A 56 -19.45 17.84 22.61
N TYR A 57 -18.52 16.88 22.56
CA TYR A 57 -18.81 15.48 22.73
C TYR A 57 -17.75 14.80 23.59
N THR A 58 -18.22 14.04 24.56
CA THR A 58 -17.41 13.11 25.34
C THR A 58 -17.20 11.81 24.57
N SER A 59 -16.14 11.07 24.92
CA SER A 59 -15.85 9.76 24.31
C SER A 59 -17.01 8.77 24.48
N VAL A 60 -17.77 8.88 25.58
CA VAL A 60 -18.88 7.98 25.90
C VAL A 60 -20.12 8.31 25.05
N GLU A 61 -20.42 9.59 24.83
CA GLU A 61 -21.52 10.00 23.95
C GLU A 61 -21.27 9.54 22.50
N LEU A 62 -20.04 9.68 22.00
CA LEU A 62 -19.68 9.18 20.67
C LEU A 62 -19.83 7.66 20.58
N GLN A 63 -19.52 6.93 21.65
CA GLN A 63 -19.71 5.48 21.70
C GLN A 63 -21.19 5.10 21.62
N HIS A 64 -22.07 5.77 22.36
CA HIS A 64 -23.52 5.53 22.29
C HIS A 64 -24.07 5.84 20.90
N ARG A 65 -23.72 7.00 20.32
CA ARG A 65 -24.11 7.37 18.95
C ARG A 65 -23.61 6.36 17.91
N ALA A 66 -22.39 5.86 18.06
CA ALA A 66 -21.84 4.86 17.15
C ALA A 66 -22.56 3.50 17.29
N SER A 67 -23.05 3.14 18.48
CA SER A 67 -23.89 1.96 18.67
C SER A 67 -25.24 2.13 18.00
N GLU A 68 -25.91 3.28 18.21
CA GLU A 68 -27.17 3.64 17.56
C GLU A 68 -27.04 3.55 16.03
N TRP A 69 -26.03 4.18 15.42
CA TRP A 69 -25.84 4.16 13.96
C TRP A 69 -25.57 2.78 13.37
N ARG A 70 -25.00 1.86 14.15
CA ARG A 70 -24.77 0.47 13.71
C ARG A 70 -26.06 -0.34 13.75
N THR A 71 -26.98 -0.01 14.66
CA THR A 71 -28.26 -0.70 14.81
C THR A 71 -29.37 -0.09 13.95
N ASP A 72 -29.29 1.21 13.63
CA ASP A 72 -30.28 1.96 12.83
C ASP A 72 -30.25 1.61 11.33
N LYS A 73 -29.21 0.88 10.88
CA LYS A 73 -29.09 0.37 9.51
C LYS A 73 -29.68 -1.05 9.30
N GLN A 74 -30.50 -1.54 10.22
CA GLN A 74 -31.25 -2.80 10.05
C GLN A 74 -32.72 -2.54 9.76
#